data_AF-A0A954K884-F1
#
_entry.id   AF-A0A954K884-F1
#
_cell.length_a   1.000
_cell.length_b   1.000
_cell.length_c   1.000
_cell.angle_alpha   90.00
_cell.angle_beta   90.00
_cell.angle_gamma   90.00
#
_symmetry.space_group_name_H-M   'P 1'
#
loop_
_entity.id
_entity.type
_entity.pdbx_description
1 polymer ?
#
loop_
_entity_poly.entity_id
_entity_poly.type
_entity_poly.pdbx_seq_one_letter_code
_entity_poly.pdbx_strand_id
1 'polypeptide(L)' 'MSLQEVQSTATLLPLEFTPILKRARWGGERLGTVLHKLIGMEQDYGESWELSDYPGAPTLIASGEFSG' A
#
# COMPACT_ATOMS: atom_id res chain seq x y z
N MET A 1 38.18 11.04 17.83
CA MET A 1 36.80 11.50 18.11
C MET A 1 36.12 11.68 16.75
N SER A 2 35.45 10.64 16.26
CA SER A 2 34.66 10.72 15.04
C SER A 2 33.28 11.25 15.43
N LEU A 3 32.81 12.28 14.73
CA LEU A 3 31.49 12.86 14.96
C LEU A 3 30.44 11.77 14.77
N GLN A 4 29.62 11.62 15.80
CA GLN A 4 28.53 10.67 15.90
C GLN A 4 27.60 10.80 14.69
N GLU A 5 27.21 9.68 14.11
CA GLU A 5 26.05 9.59 13.24
C GLU A 5 24.87 10.26 13.94
N VAL A 6 24.34 11.32 13.35
CA VAL A 6 23.07 11.88 13.79
C VAL A 6 22.03 10.80 13.49
N GLN A 7 21.69 9.98 14.49
CA GLN A 7 20.50 9.15 14.41
C GLN A 7 19.32 10.11 14.19
N SER A 8 18.70 10.00 13.01
CA SER A 8 17.56 10.82 12.64
C SER A 8 16.50 10.70 13.74
N THR A 9 16.29 11.78 14.50
CA THR A 9 15.18 11.92 15.43
C THR A 9 13.92 12.36 14.69
N ALA A 10 13.79 12.02 13.40
CA ALA A 10 12.53 12.17 12.71
C ALA A 10 11.55 11.22 13.39
N THR A 11 10.56 11.78 14.08
CA THR A 11 9.41 11.01 14.55
C THR A 11 8.85 10.27 13.33
N LEU A 12 9.05 8.95 13.27
CA LEU A 12 8.54 8.15 12.17
C LEU A 12 7.01 8.27 12.20
N LEU A 13 6.47 9.02 11.25
CA LEU A 13 5.03 9.09 11.06
C LEU A 13 4.53 7.72 10.57
N PRO A 14 3.25 7.39 10.82
CA PRO A 14 2.65 6.22 10.21
C PRO A 14 2.88 6.22 8.70
N LEU A 15 3.39 5.10 8.19
CA LEU A 15 3.56 4.90 6.76
C LEU A 15 2.24 4.45 6.16
N GLU A 16 1.79 5.19 5.15
CA GLU A 16 0.67 4.78 4.32
C GLU A 16 1.20 4.06 3.09
N PHE A 17 0.49 3.03 2.65
CA PHE A 17 0.87 2.21 1.50
C PHE A 17 -0.15 2.35 0.38
N THR A 18 0.33 2.34 -0.86
CA THR A 18 -0.55 2.25 -2.03
C THR A 18 -1.01 0.80 -2.19
N PRO A 19 -2.32 0.50 -2.06
CA PRO A 19 -2.79 -0.87 -2.11
C PRO A 19 -2.72 -1.43 -3.54
N ILE A 20 -2.50 -2.74 -3.64
CA ILE A 20 -2.59 -3.49 -4.90
C ILE A 20 -3.95 -4.18 -4.93
N LEU A 21 -4.81 -3.80 -5.88
CA LEU A 21 -6.12 -4.42 -6.07
C LEU A 21 -5.99 -5.60 -7.04
N LYS A 22 -6.48 -6.78 -6.64
CA LYS A 22 -6.40 -8.00 -7.45
C LYS A 22 -7.79 -8.44 -7.91
N ARG A 23 -7.87 -8.85 -9.17
CA ARG A 23 -9.05 -9.51 -9.74
C ARG A 23 -9.02 -10.99 -9.43
N ALA A 24 -10.19 -11.57 -9.15
CA ALA A 24 -10.37 -13.00 -8.91
C ALA A 24 -11.72 -13.45 -9.47
N ARG A 25 -11.84 -14.70 -9.94
CA ARG A 25 -13.10 -15.22 -10.50
C ARG A 25 -14.28 -15.16 -9.52
N TRP A 26 -14.00 -15.12 -8.22
CA TRP A 26 -14.97 -15.01 -7.13
C TRP A 26 -15.06 -13.59 -6.55
N GLY A 27 -14.38 -12.62 -7.17
CA GLY A 27 -14.39 -11.22 -6.75
C GLY A 27 -15.73 -10.54 -7.01
N GLY A 28 -15.80 -9.26 -6.64
CA GLY A 28 -17.01 -8.45 -6.70
C GLY A 28 -16.69 -6.96 -6.73
N GLU A 29 -17.68 -6.15 -6.35
CA GLU A 29 -17.53 -4.68 -6.31
C GLU A 29 -17.44 -4.12 -4.88
N ARG A 30 -17.47 -4.97 -3.85
CA ARG A 30 -17.57 -4.51 -2.44
C ARG A 30 -16.35 -3.71 -1.98
N LEU A 31 -15.17 -3.92 -2.56
CA LEU A 31 -14.02 -3.05 -2.31
C LEU A 31 -14.32 -1.60 -2.71
N GLY A 32 -15.02 -1.38 -3.82
CA GLY A 32 -15.46 -0.05 -4.24
C GLY A 32 -16.70 0.45 -3.49
N THR A 33 -17.73 -0.39 -3.33
CA THR A 33 -19.03 0.07 -2.80
C THR A 33 -19.09 0.18 -1.28
N VAL A 34 -18.33 -0.65 -0.55
CA VAL A 34 -18.30 -0.66 0.92
C VAL A 34 -17.07 0.04 1.46
N LEU A 35 -15.90 -0.19 0.84
CA LEU A 35 -14.62 0.36 1.32
C LEU A 35 -14.15 1.57 0.51
N HIS A 36 -14.93 2.02 -0.47
CA HIS A 36 -14.64 3.20 -1.30
C HIS A 36 -13.25 3.16 -1.98
N LYS A 37 -12.74 1.96 -2.27
CA LYS A 37 -11.49 1.78 -3.02
C LYS A 37 -11.71 2.11 -4.49
N LEU A 38 -10.68 2.65 -5.12
CA LEU A 38 -10.70 2.97 -6.55
C LEU A 38 -10.52 1.69 -7.37
N ILE A 39 -11.63 1.03 -7.69
CA ILE A 39 -11.69 -0.11 -8.61
C ILE A 39 -12.00 0.35 -10.04
N GLY A 40 -11.58 -0.44 -11.03
CA GLY A 40 -11.95 -0.23 -12.44
C GLY A 40 -13.42 -0.56 -12.74
N MET A 41 -13.75 -0.65 -14.03
CA MET A 41 -15.11 -1.01 -14.48
C MET A 41 -15.44 -2.49 -14.27
N GLU A 42 -14.43 -3.31 -13.99
CA GLU A 42 -14.60 -4.73 -13.79
C GLU A 42 -15.23 -5.04 -12.44
N GLN A 43 -16.08 -6.06 -12.42
CA GLN A 43 -16.90 -6.41 -11.27
C GLN A 43 -16.35 -7.62 -10.52
N ASP A 44 -15.06 -7.92 -10.66
CA ASP A 44 -14.41 -9.14 -10.16
C ASP A 44 -13.16 -8.83 -9.31
N TYR A 45 -13.11 -7.66 -8.66
CA TYR A 45 -12.07 -7.33 -7.68
C TYR A 45 -12.29 -8.14 -6.39
N GLY A 46 -11.36 -9.05 -6.09
CA GLY A 46 -11.49 -10.00 -4.97
C GLY A 46 -10.66 -9.62 -3.75
N GLU A 47 -9.49 -9.00 -3.95
CA GLU A 47 -8.53 -8.75 -2.87
C GLU A 47 -7.98 -7.32 -2.95
N SER A 48 -7.73 -6.75 -1.77
CA SER A 48 -6.96 -5.52 -1.60
C SER A 48 -5.73 -5.84 -0.77
N TRP A 49 -4.56 -5.80 -1.39
CA TRP A 49 -3.29 -6.02 -0.69
C TRP A 49 -2.82 -4.67 -0.19
N GLU A 50 -3.09 -4.39 1.08
CA GLU A 50 -2.75 -3.11 1.73
C GLU A 50 -1.29 -3.05 2.17
N LEU A 51 -0.71 -4.21 2.51
CA LEU A 51 0.71 -4.38 2.83
C LEU A 51 1.18 -5.71 2.27
N SER A 52 2.16 -5.67 1.38
CA SER A 52 2.72 -6.86 0.75
C SER A 52 4.21 -6.71 0.51
N ASP A 53 4.95 -7.78 0.77
CA ASP A 53 6.34 -8.00 0.38
C ASP A 53 6.47 -9.14 -0.65
N TYR A 54 5.34 -9.57 -1.25
CA TYR A 54 5.33 -10.69 -2.18
C TYR A 54 6.21 -10.39 -3.41
N PRO A 55 7.06 -11.33 -3.86
CA PRO A 55 7.94 -11.12 -5.00
C PRO A 55 7.19 -10.64 -6.25
N GLY A 56 7.55 -9.46 -6.76
CA GLY A 56 6.92 -8.85 -7.93
C GLY A 56 5.61 -8.11 -7.67
N ALA A 57 5.15 -8.05 -6.42
CA ALA A 57 3.98 -7.26 -6.01
C ALA A 57 4.15 -6.61 -4.62
N PRO A 58 5.28 -5.92 -4.32
CA PRO A 58 5.39 -5.17 -3.08
C PRO A 58 4.48 -3.93 -3.12
N THR A 59 3.85 -3.61 -2.00
CA THR A 59 3.10 -2.35 -1.85
C THR A 59 4.06 -1.21 -1.56
N LEU A 60 3.94 -0.10 -2.29
CA LEU A 60 4.85 1.04 -2.18
C LEU A 60 4.39 2.01 -1.10
N ILE A 61 5.34 2.69 -0.45
CA ILE A 61 5.01 3.75 0.50
C ILE A 61 4.43 4.93 -0.28
N ALA A 62 3.25 5.39 0.12
CA ALA A 62 2.44 6.33 -0.63
C ALA A 62 3.00 7.77 -0.62
N SER A 63 3.72 8.17 0.44
CA SER A 63 4.20 9.54 0.60
C SER A 63 5.37 9.68 1.58
N GLY A 64 5.99 10.87 1.59
CA GLY A 64 7.07 11.22 2.51
C GLY A 64 8.46 10.81 2.03
N GLU A 65 9.43 10.90 2.94
CA GLU A 65 10.85 10.62 2.65
C GLU A 65 11.10 9.21 2.11
N PHE A 66 10.27 8.26 2.52
CA PHE A 66 10.40 6.85 2.13
C PHE A 66 9.46 6.45 0.98
N SER A 67 8.81 7.39 0.30
CA SER A 67 7.89 7.06 -0.79
C SER A 67 8.56 6.30 -1.93
N GLY A 68 7.80 5.37 -2.52
CA GLY A 68 8.26 4.48 -3.60
C GLY A 68 8.46 3.03 -3.17
#